data_AF-A0A965GRP2-F1
#
_entry.id   AF-A0A965GRP2-F1
#
_cell.length_a   1.000
_cell.length_b   1.000
_cell.length_c   1.000
_cell.angle_alpha   90.00
_cell.angle_beta   90.00
_cell.angle_gamma   90.00
#
_symmetry.space_group_name_H-M   'P 1'
#
loop_
_entity.id
_entity.type
_entity.pdbx_description
1 polymer ?
#
loop_
_entity_poly.entity_id
_entity_poly.type
_entity_poly.pdbx_seq_one_letter_code
_entity_poly.pdbx_strand_id
1 'polypeptide(L)' 'MRSPEELFLDAVNAYKAWVACGKDFLNHAHLFEAWDDAVTAYGQSVFLERNRAVHQVLQGLEMIK' A
#
# COMPACT_ATOMS: atom_id res chain seq x y z
N MET A 1 13.52 -11.57 7.18
CA MET A 1 13.35 -10.37 6.33
C MET A 1 12.20 -10.70 5.39
N ARG A 2 11.16 -9.86 5.31
CA ARG A 2 10.08 -10.05 4.34
C ARG A 2 10.62 -9.83 2.92
N SER A 3 10.14 -10.58 1.94
CA SER A 3 10.51 -10.38 0.54
C SER A 3 9.81 -9.13 -0.03
N PRO A 4 10.35 -8.52 -1.10
CA PRO A 4 9.67 -7.42 -1.80
C PRO A 4 8.25 -7.76 -2.25
N GLU A 5 8.00 -9.01 -2.66
CA GLU A 5 6.68 -9.49 -3.09
C GLU A 5 5.69 -9.56 -1.92
N GLU A 6 6.14 -10.01 -0.75
CA GLU A 6 5.33 -10.01 0.47
C GLU A 6 4.96 -8.57 0.88
N LEU A 7 5.94 -7.66 0.84
CA LEU A 7 5.72 -6.24 1.15
C LEU A 7 4.80 -5.56 0.15
N PHE A 8 4.90 -5.91 -1.13
CA PHE A 8 3.99 -5.44 -2.17
C PHE A 8 2.56 -5.91 -1.90
N LEU A 9 2.38 -7.19 -1.57
CA LEU A 9 1.07 -7.76 -1.27
C LEU A 9 0.45 -7.13 -0.01
N ASP A 10 1.26 -6.89 1.02
CA ASP A 10 0.86 -6.17 2.24
C ASP A 10 0.37 -4.76 1.91
N ALA A 11 1.11 -4.01 1.08
CA ALA A 11 0.72 -2.66 0.66
C ALA A 11 -0.58 -2.65 -0.15
N VAL A 12 -0.79 -3.62 -1.04
CA VAL A 12 -2.03 -3.81 -1.80
C VAL A 12 -3.20 -4.12 -0.87
N ASN A 13 -3.02 -5.01 0.10
CA ASN A 13 -4.07 -5.39 1.05
C ASN A 13 -4.43 -4.24 2.01
N ALA A 14 -3.44 -3.50 2.49
CA ALA A 14 -3.66 -2.32 3.32
C ALA A 14 -4.43 -1.24 2.55
N TYR A 15 -4.12 -1.03 1.25
CA TYR A 15 -4.89 -0.12 0.40
C TYR A 15 -6.34 -0.58 0.25
N LYS A 16 -6.58 -1.88 0.02
CA LYS A 16 -7.94 -2.44 -0.07
C LYS A 16 -8.72 -2.22 1.22
N ALA A 17 -8.10 -2.40 2.38
CA ALA A 17 -8.73 -2.15 3.67
C ALA A 17 -9.12 -0.67 3.84
N TRP A 18 -8.24 0.26 3.46
CA TRP A 18 -8.54 1.69 3.49
C TRP A 18 -9.63 2.09 2.48
N VAL A 19 -9.66 1.47 1.30
CA VAL A 19 -10.75 1.67 0.33
C VAL A 19 -12.08 1.10 0.84
N ALA A 20 -12.07 -0.04 1.54
CA ALA A 20 -13.28 -0.69 2.05
C ALA A 20 -14.03 0.17 3.08
N CYS A 21 -13.33 1.02 3.83
CA CYS A 21 -13.95 2.02 4.71
C CYS A 21 -14.26 3.36 4.01
N GLY A 22 -14.25 3.40 2.67
CA GLY A 22 -14.54 4.59 1.89
C GLY A 22 -13.45 5.66 1.93
N LYS A 23 -12.21 5.29 2.31
CA LYS A 23 -11.11 6.23 2.57
C LYS A 23 -11.45 7.29 3.63
N ASP A 24 -12.29 6.93 4.60
CA ASP A 24 -12.72 7.83 5.66
C ASP A 24 -11.56 8.15 6.62
N PHE A 25 -10.93 9.29 6.38
CA PHE A 25 -9.87 9.80 7.24
C PHE A 25 -10.34 10.22 8.63
N LEU A 26 -11.62 10.60 8.79
CA LEU A 26 -12.11 11.11 10.06
C LEU A 26 -12.19 9.98 11.10
N ASN A 27 -12.70 8.82 10.69
CA ASN A 27 -12.89 7.68 11.59
C ASN A 27 -11.83 6.58 11.43
N HIS A 28 -11.11 6.56 10.29
CA HIS A 28 -10.19 5.47 9.94
C HIS A 28 -8.80 5.96 9.49
N ALA A 29 -8.29 7.06 10.04
CA ALA A 29 -6.93 7.56 9.78
C ALA A 29 -5.83 6.48 9.94
N HIS A 30 -5.97 5.61 10.94
CA HIS A 30 -5.05 4.50 11.19
C HIS A 30 -4.93 3.52 9.99
N LEU A 31 -5.97 3.36 9.17
CA LEU A 31 -5.90 2.52 7.96
C LEU A 31 -5.11 3.20 6.84
N PHE A 32 -5.18 4.53 6.75
CA PHE A 32 -4.30 5.29 5.86
C PHE A 32 -2.85 5.19 6.32
N GLU A 33 -2.58 5.39 7.61
CA GLU A 33 -1.23 5.28 8.18
C GLU A 33 -0.64 3.88 7.96
N ALA A 34 -1.42 2.83 8.21
CA ALA A 34 -1.00 1.46 7.97
C ALA A 34 -0.70 1.19 6.48
N TRP A 35 -1.50 1.78 5.57
CA TRP A 35 -1.21 1.71 4.13
C TRP A 35 0.05 2.48 3.76
N ASP A 36 0.23 3.68 4.30
CA ASP A 36 1.39 4.54 4.03
C ASP A 36 2.70 3.89 4.48
N ASP A 37 2.70 3.30 5.67
CA ASP A 37 3.82 2.54 6.22
C ASP A 37 4.13 1.32 5.35
N ALA A 38 3.10 0.57 4.92
CA ALA A 38 3.27 -0.61 4.08
C ALA A 38 3.87 -0.26 2.71
N VAL A 39 3.37 0.81 2.07
CA VAL A 39 3.92 1.30 0.79
C VAL A 39 5.35 1.80 0.96
N THR A 40 5.66 2.47 2.06
CA THR A 40 7.01 2.95 2.35
C THR A 40 7.98 1.79 2.55
N ALA A 41 7.58 0.77 3.30
CA ALA A 41 8.38 -0.45 3.49
C ALA A 41 8.62 -1.19 2.18
N TYR A 42 7.61 -1.32 1.33
CA TYR A 42 7.77 -1.85 -0.03
C TYR A 42 8.76 -1.01 -0.83
N GLY A 43 8.57 0.31 -0.91
CA GLY A 43 9.46 1.21 -1.66
C GLY A 43 10.92 1.11 -1.20
N GLN A 44 11.17 1.05 0.11
CA GLN A 44 12.49 0.85 0.67
C GLN A 44 13.12 -0.49 0.26
N SER A 45 12.32 -1.57 0.20
CA SER A 45 12.82 -2.90 -0.18
C SER A 45 13.30 -3.01 -1.63
N VAL A 46 12.79 -2.15 -2.52
CA VAL A 46 13.12 -2.13 -3.95
C VAL A 46 13.81 -0.83 -4.40
N PHE A 47 14.29 -0.02 -3.44
CA PHE A 47 14.95 1.27 -3.69
C PHE A 47 14.13 2.24 -4.56
N LEU A 48 12.82 2.28 -4.31
CA LEU A 48 11.90 3.21 -4.97
C LEU A 48 11.46 4.32 -4.02
N GLU A 49 11.40 5.53 -4.57
CA GLU A 49 10.68 6.65 -3.98
C GLU A 49 9.23 6.28 -3.71
N ARG A 50 8.68 6.77 -2.60
CA ARG A 50 7.29 6.50 -2.17
C ARG A 50 6.28 6.71 -3.30
N ASN A 51 6.42 7.79 -4.06
CA ASN A 51 5.50 8.10 -5.17
C ASN A 51 5.50 7.00 -6.26
N ARG A 52 6.67 6.41 -6.54
CA ARG A 52 6.78 5.30 -7.50
C ARG A 52 6.23 3.99 -6.91
N ALA A 53 6.46 3.75 -5.63
CA ALA A 53 5.90 2.61 -4.92
C ALA A 53 4.35 2.65 -4.90
N VAL A 54 3.76 3.82 -4.61
CA VAL A 54 2.31 4.04 -4.71
C VAL A 54 1.81 3.71 -6.12
N HIS A 55 2.46 4.24 -7.16
CA HIS A 55 2.06 3.98 -8.55
C HIS A 55 2.05 2.47 -8.89
N GLN A 56 3.05 1.71 -8.44
CA GLN A 56 3.10 0.27 -8.68
C GLN A 56 2.00 -0.49 -7.92
N VAL A 57 1.73 -0.13 -6.67
CA VAL A 57 0.64 -0.73 -5.87
C VAL A 57 -0.72 -0.46 -6.52
N LEU A 58 -0.94 0.75 -7.04
CA LEU A 58 -2.17 1.10 -7.75
C LEU A 58 -2.30 0.37 -9.09
N GLN A 59 -1.23 0.26 -9.88
CA GLN A 59 -1.24 -0.53 -11.11
C GLN A 59 -1.51 -2.01 -10.85
N GLY A 60 -0.93 -2.58 -9.79
CA GLY A 60 -1.19 -3.96 -9.38
C GLY A 60 -2.66 -4.22 -9.07
N LEU A 61 -3.38 -3.24 -8.51
CA LEU A 61 -4.83 -3.35 -8.28
C LEU A 61 -5.66 -3.37 -9.57
N GLU A 62 -5.22 -2.67 -10.60
CA GLU A 62 -5.90 -2.64 -11.90
C GLU A 62 -5.70 -3.95 -12.68
N MET A 63 -4.57 -4.62 -12.49
CA MET A 63 -4.26 -5.91 -13.12
C MET A 63 -5.00 -7.09 -12.49
N ILE A 64 -5.60 -6.93 -11.30
CA ILE A 64 -6.33 -7.97 -10.56
C ILE A 64 -7.86 -7.84 -10.75
N LYS A 65 -8.32 -6.95 -11.65
CA LYS A 65 -9.73 -6.85 -12.07
C LYS A 65 -10.06 -7.83 -13.18
#